data_AF-A0A2D4H896-F1
#
_entry.id   AF-A0A2D4H896-F1
#
_cell.length_a   1.000
_cell.length_b   1.000
_cell.length_c   1.000
_cell.angle_alpha   90.00
_cell.angle_beta   90.00
_cell.angle_gamma   90.00
#
_symmetry.space_group_name_H-M   'P 1'
#
loop_
_entity.id
_entity.type
_entity.pdbx_description
1 polymer ?
#
loop_
_entity_poly.entity_id
_entity_poly.type
_entity_poly.pdbx_seq_one_letter_code
_entity_poly.pdbx_strand_id
1 'polypeptide(L)'
;VPFFIVISKVDLCSKATVERTVKQLERILKQPGCNKLPLLVTSDDDAVTAAQQFAQSPNITPIFTLSSVSGENLDLLRVFLNILPPLTNSKEQEELMQQLTEFQVDEIYTVPD
;
A
#
# COMPACT_ATOMS: atom_id res chain seq x y z
N VAL A 1 -10.62 1.25 6.39
CA VAL A 1 -9.16 1.43 6.25
C VAL A 1 -8.72 0.83 4.92
N PRO A 2 -8.15 1.64 4.01
CA PRO A 2 -7.59 1.17 2.76
C PRO A 2 -6.26 0.42 3.02
N PHE A 3 -5.99 -0.64 2.25
CA PHE A 3 -4.75 -1.42 2.36
C PHE A 3 -4.31 -1.92 0.98
N PHE A 4 -3.01 -2.17 0.82
CA PHE A 4 -2.42 -2.78 -0.37
C PHE A 4 -1.65 -4.04 0.05
N ILE A 5 -1.36 -4.91 -0.91
CA ILE A 5 -0.72 -6.20 -0.68
C ILE A 5 0.64 -6.22 -1.37
N VAL A 6 1.68 -6.68 -0.67
CA VAL A 6 3.01 -6.89 -1.23
C VAL A 6 3.39 -8.35 -1.07
N ILE A 7 3.60 -9.03 -2.19
CA ILE A 7 4.11 -10.40 -2.26
C ILE A 7 5.62 -10.30 -2.49
N SER A 8 6.42 -10.55 -1.46
CA SER A 8 7.89 -10.55 -1.57
C SER A 8 8.43 -11.91 -2.01
N LYS A 9 9.77 -12.03 -2.12
CA LYS A 9 10.52 -13.26 -2.40
C LYS A 9 10.25 -13.87 -3.79
N VAL A 10 9.91 -13.04 -4.78
CA VAL A 10 9.72 -13.50 -6.17
C VAL A 10 11.00 -14.06 -6.80
N ASP A 11 12.17 -13.68 -6.29
CA ASP A 11 13.50 -14.16 -6.68
C ASP A 11 13.74 -15.65 -6.35
N LEU A 12 13.06 -16.17 -5.32
CA LEU A 12 13.21 -17.57 -4.87
C LEU A 12 12.11 -18.48 -5.41
N CYS A 13 11.01 -17.91 -5.91
CA CYS A 13 9.82 -18.65 -6.29
C CYS A 13 9.74 -18.83 -7.80
N SER A 14 9.17 -19.95 -8.25
CA SER A 14 8.82 -20.08 -9.67
C SER A 14 7.71 -19.08 -10.03
N LYS A 15 7.71 -18.58 -11.28
CA LYS A 15 6.65 -17.69 -11.80
C LYS A 15 5.24 -18.27 -11.58
N ALA A 16 5.09 -19.58 -11.80
CA ALA A 16 3.83 -20.29 -11.59
C ALA A 16 3.35 -20.26 -10.12
N THR A 17 4.27 -20.25 -9.15
CA THR A 17 3.95 -20.12 -7.73
C THR A 17 3.43 -18.72 -7.43
N VAL A 18 4.11 -17.67 -7.91
CA VAL A 18 3.71 -16.28 -7.70
C VAL A 18 2.33 -16.02 -8.32
N GLU A 19 2.12 -16.44 -9.57
CA GLU A 19 0.83 -16.31 -10.26
C GLU A 19 -0.31 -17.03 -9.52
N ARG A 20 -0.04 -18.23 -8.97
CA ARG A 20 -1.03 -18.96 -8.16
C ARG A 20 -1.40 -18.17 -6.90
N THR A 21 -0.41 -17.62 -6.19
CA THR A 21 -0.65 -16.81 -5.00
C THR A 21 -1.47 -15.56 -5.34
N VAL A 22 -1.12 -14.85 -6.42
CA VAL A 22 -1.90 -13.69 -6.90
C VAL A 22 -3.35 -14.08 -7.17
N LYS A 23 -3.60 -15.15 -7.94
CA LYS A 23 -4.96 -15.64 -8.24
C LYS A 23 -5.74 -16.02 -6.98
N GLN A 24 -5.07 -16.61 -5.98
CA GLN A 24 -5.72 -16.94 -4.71
C GLN A 24 -6.12 -15.68 -3.93
N LEU A 25 -5.25 -14.66 -3.89
CA LEU A 25 -5.55 -13.38 -3.26
C LEU A 25 -6.69 -12.65 -3.98
N GLU A 26 -6.66 -12.61 -5.31
CA GLU A 26 -7.75 -12.02 -6.10
C GLU A 26 -9.09 -12.68 -5.79
N ARG A 27 -9.11 -14.02 -5.66
CA ARG A 27 -10.31 -14.76 -5.31
C ARG A 27 -10.83 -14.35 -3.93
N ILE A 28 -9.96 -14.24 -2.93
CA ILE A 28 -10.30 -13.83 -1.56
C ILE A 28 -10.88 -12.41 -1.57
N LEU A 29 -10.22 -11.47 -2.24
CA LEU A 29 -10.64 -10.07 -2.30
C LEU A 29 -12.01 -9.89 -2.97
N LYS A 30 -12.33 -10.73 -3.95
CA LYS A 30 -13.62 -10.75 -4.66
C LYS A 30 -14.72 -11.52 -3.90
N GLN A 31 -14.45 -12.11 -2.74
CA GLN A 31 -15.47 -12.83 -1.97
C GLN A 31 -16.58 -11.90 -1.47
N PRO A 32 -17.82 -12.42 -1.34
CA PRO A 32 -18.90 -11.70 -0.66
C PRO A 32 -18.45 -11.26 0.73
N GLY A 33 -18.62 -9.97 1.04
CA GLY A 33 -18.22 -9.38 2.32
C GLY A 33 -16.89 -8.62 2.29
N CYS A 34 -15.99 -8.91 1.35
CA CYS A 34 -14.75 -8.13 1.19
C CYS A 34 -14.96 -6.85 0.37
N ASN A 35 -15.81 -6.90 -0.67
CA ASN A 35 -16.10 -5.78 -1.58
C ASN A 35 -14.83 -5.08 -2.09
N LYS A 36 -13.79 -5.86 -2.42
CA LYS A 36 -12.52 -5.35 -2.94
C LYS A 36 -12.34 -5.65 -4.42
N LEU A 37 -11.72 -4.72 -5.13
CA LEU A 37 -11.28 -4.83 -6.51
C LEU A 37 -9.74 -4.96 -6.51
N PRO A 38 -9.19 -6.18 -6.68
CA PRO A 38 -7.75 -6.36 -6.78
C PRO A 38 -7.20 -5.73 -8.05
N LEU A 39 -6.07 -5.05 -7.94
CA LEU A 39 -5.33 -4.45 -9.05
C LEU A 39 -3.87 -4.92 -8.98
N LEU A 40 -3.47 -5.84 -9.88
CA LEU A 40 -2.08 -6.26 -9.98
C LEU A 40 -1.27 -5.15 -10.68
N VAL A 41 -0.21 -4.69 -10.02
CA VAL A 41 0.66 -3.63 -10.53
C VAL A 41 1.84 -4.25 -11.27
N THR A 42 1.96 -3.99 -12.56
CA THR A 42 3.01 -4.57 -13.43
C THR A 42 3.86 -3.53 -14.16
N SER A 43 3.50 -2.26 -14.04
CA SER A 43 4.16 -1.13 -14.69
C SER A 43 4.07 0.14 -13.85
N ASP A 44 4.88 1.14 -14.19
CA ASP A 44 4.83 2.46 -13.55
C ASP A 44 3.46 3.13 -13.72
N ASP A 45 2.83 2.99 -14.89
CA ASP A 45 1.49 3.53 -15.16
C ASP A 45 0.42 2.86 -14.29
N ASP A 46 0.55 1.54 -14.07
CA ASP A 46 -0.30 0.82 -13.11
C ASP A 46 -0.08 1.33 -11.69
N ALA A 47 1.17 1.62 -11.29
CA ALA A 47 1.51 2.11 -9.96
C ALA A 47 0.93 3.51 -9.70
N VAL A 48 0.99 4.40 -10.70
CA VAL A 48 0.37 5.72 -10.68
C VAL A 48 -1.14 5.60 -10.56
N THR A 49 -1.76 4.76 -11.40
CA THR A 49 -3.21 4.53 -11.40
C THR A 49 -3.67 3.95 -10.05
N ALA A 50 -2.93 2.97 -9.53
CA ALA A 50 -3.18 2.36 -8.24
C ALA A 50 -3.16 3.40 -7.11
N ALA A 51 -2.18 4.31 -7.10
CA ALA A 51 -2.05 5.34 -6.06
C ALA A 51 -3.22 6.35 -6.10
N GLN A 52 -3.56 6.85 -7.30
CA GLN A 52 -4.66 7.80 -7.48
C GLN A 52 -6.01 7.19 -7.06
N GLN A 53 -6.25 5.95 -7.46
CA GLN A 53 -7.50 5.25 -7.16
C GLN A 53 -7.57 4.75 -5.71
N PHE A 54 -6.45 4.37 -5.10
CA PHE A 54 -6.38 3.96 -3.70
C PHE A 54 -6.84 5.07 -2.74
N ALA A 55 -6.51 6.32 -3.06
CA ALA A 55 -6.94 7.48 -2.29
C ALA A 55 -8.43 7.80 -2.45
N GLN A 56 -8.97 7.60 -3.65
CA GLN A 56 -10.33 8.04 -4.00
C GLN A 56 -11.39 6.95 -3.79
N SER A 57 -10.99 5.68 -3.91
CA SER A 57 -11.91 4.55 -3.91
C SER A 57 -11.52 3.49 -2.87
N PRO A 58 -12.33 3.26 -1.82
CA PRO A 58 -11.98 2.34 -0.74
C PRO A 58 -12.04 0.86 -1.14
N ASN A 59 -12.55 0.55 -2.33
CA ASN A 59 -12.67 -0.82 -2.83
C ASN A 59 -11.41 -1.31 -3.55
N ILE A 60 -10.55 -0.44 -4.09
CA ILE A 60 -9.37 -0.88 -4.83
C ILE A 60 -8.30 -1.39 -3.88
N THR A 61 -7.67 -2.51 -4.23
CA THR A 61 -6.60 -3.15 -3.46
C THR A 61 -5.43 -3.46 -4.38
N PRO A 62 -4.42 -2.56 -4.44
CA PRO A 62 -3.21 -2.78 -5.22
C PRO A 62 -2.45 -4.01 -4.72
N ILE A 63 -1.90 -4.80 -5.64
CA ILE A 63 -1.09 -5.99 -5.37
C ILE A 63 0.25 -5.81 -6.10
N PHE A 64 1.34 -5.83 -5.34
CA PHE A 64 2.71 -5.76 -5.85
C PHE A 64 3.38 -7.12 -5.67
N THR A 65 4.18 -7.52 -6.65
CA THR A 65 5.07 -8.69 -6.57
C THR A 65 6.50 -8.19 -6.66
N LEU A 66 7.32 -8.41 -5.64
CA LEU A 66 8.67 -7.84 -5.57
C LEU A 66 9.68 -8.75 -4.89
N SER A 67 10.96 -8.39 -4.96
CA SER A 67 11.99 -8.97 -4.11
C SER A 67 12.70 -7.90 -3.31
N SER A 68 12.67 -8.05 -1.98
CA SER A 68 13.47 -7.20 -1.09
C SER A 68 14.97 -7.54 -1.11
N VAL A 69 15.37 -8.59 -1.83
CA VAL A 69 16.78 -9.03 -1.96
C VAL A 69 17.37 -8.58 -3.29
N SER A 70 16.75 -8.95 -4.41
CA SER A 70 17.24 -8.56 -5.75
C SER A 70 16.85 -7.13 -6.14
N GLY A 71 15.83 -6.57 -5.48
CA GLY A 71 15.26 -5.26 -5.79
C GLY A 71 14.22 -5.27 -6.91
N GLU A 72 13.90 -6.45 -7.47
CA GLU A 72 12.86 -6.62 -8.49
C GLU A 72 11.54 -5.96 -8.06
N ASN A 73 11.01 -5.06 -8.91
CA ASN A 73 9.75 -4.33 -8.75
C ASN A 73 9.65 -3.43 -7.48
N LEU A 74 10.76 -3.13 -6.80
CA LEU A 74 10.76 -2.16 -5.69
C LEU A 74 10.47 -0.72 -6.16
N ASP A 75 10.86 -0.41 -7.38
CA ASP A 75 10.57 0.84 -8.07
C ASP A 75 9.07 1.10 -8.22
N LEU A 76 8.28 0.08 -8.61
CA LEU A 76 6.82 0.19 -8.69
C LEU A 76 6.20 0.58 -7.35
N LEU A 77 6.65 -0.04 -6.26
CA LEU A 77 6.18 0.29 -4.92
C LEU A 77 6.60 1.72 -4.51
N ARG A 78 7.81 2.16 -4.90
CA ARG A 78 8.28 3.52 -4.64
C ARG A 78 7.44 4.56 -5.38
N VAL A 79 7.14 4.33 -6.66
CA VAL A 79 6.25 5.20 -7.46
C VAL A 79 4.89 5.33 -6.79
N PHE A 80 4.29 4.19 -6.41
CA PHE A 80 3.01 4.17 -5.70
C PHE A 80 3.04 5.00 -4.41
N LEU A 81 4.00 4.74 -3.52
CA LEU A 81 4.10 5.43 -2.22
C LEU A 81 4.35 6.94 -2.37
N ASN A 82 5.13 7.35 -3.37
CA ASN A 82 5.42 8.76 -3.63
C ASN A 82 4.19 9.57 -4.08
N ILE A 83 3.16 8.91 -4.61
CA ILE A 83 1.95 9.54 -5.14
C ILE A 83 0.83 9.56 -4.09
N LEU A 84 0.90 8.70 -3.07
CA LEU A 84 -0.14 8.65 -2.05
C LEU A 84 -0.31 10.02 -1.39
N PRO A 85 -1.57 10.52 -1.30
CA PRO A 85 -1.80 11.80 -0.64
C PRO A 85 -1.54 11.67 0.87
N PRO A 86 -1.27 12.80 1.54
CA PRO A 86 -1.26 12.86 3.00
C PRO A 86 -2.59 12.34 3.57
N LEU A 87 -2.53 11.74 4.76
CA LEU A 87 -3.70 11.18 5.43
C LEU A 87 -4.76 12.24 5.77
N THR A 88 -4.35 13.49 5.98
CA THR A 88 -5.22 14.62 6.27
C THR A 88 -5.43 15.47 5.02
N ASN A 89 -6.69 15.71 4.67
CA ASN A 89 -7.02 16.71 3.67
C ASN A 89 -6.92 18.13 4.29
N SER A 90 -6.84 19.17 3.45
CA SER A 90 -6.63 20.56 3.89
C SER A 90 -7.65 21.04 4.92
N LYS A 91 -8.90 20.59 4.80
CA LYS A 91 -9.98 20.98 5.70
C LYS A 91 -9.83 20.32 7.07
N GLU A 92 -9.51 19.04 7.09
CA GLU A 92 -9.22 18.31 8.34
C GLU A 92 -7.98 18.89 9.03
N GLN A 93 -6.98 19.31 8.26
CA GLN A 93 -5.80 19.99 8.80
C GLN A 93 -6.16 21.34 9.44
N GLU A 94 -7.02 22.15 8.81
CA GLU A 94 -7.52 23.40 9.41
C GLU A 94 -8.34 23.16 10.69
N GLU A 95 -9.17 22.11 10.72
CA GLU A 95 -9.94 21.71 11.90
C GLU A 95 -9.00 21.27 13.04
N LEU A 96 -7.98 20.46 12.75
CA LEU A 96 -6.96 20.03 13.71
C LEU A 96 -6.14 21.21 14.26
N MET A 97 -5.88 22.24 13.46
CA MET A 97 -5.18 23.45 13.91
C MET A 97 -5.95 24.25 14.97
N GLN A 98 -7.28 24.05 15.07
CA GLN A 98 -8.12 24.70 16.08
C GLN A 98 -8.25 23.87 17.36
N GLN A 99 -7.82 22.62 17.36
CA GLN A 99 -7.87 21.74 18.51
C GLN A 99 -6.68 21.97 19.45
N LEU A 100 -6.83 21.53 20.71
CA LEU A 100 -5.73 21.53 21.66
C LEU A 100 -4.61 20.61 21.16
N THR A 101 -3.37 21.02 21.37
CA THR A 101 -2.21 20.22 20.97
C THR A 101 -2.15 18.93 21.80
N GLU A 102 -2.19 17.80 21.12
CA GLU A 102 -2.01 16.48 21.71
C GLU A 102 -0.73 15.84 21.18
N PHE A 103 -0.03 15.09 22.03
CA PHE A 103 1.15 14.33 21.64
C PHE A 103 1.09 12.95 22.29
N GLN A 104 1.15 11.91 21.46
CA GLN A 104 1.20 10.53 21.92
C GLN A 104 2.66 10.10 22.10
N VAL A 105 3.05 9.81 23.34
CA VAL A 105 4.37 9.26 23.65
C VAL A 105 4.35 7.76 23.33
N ASP A 106 5.05 7.37 22.26
CA ASP A 106 5.19 5.94 21.90
C ASP A 106 6.29 5.26 22.73
N GLU A 107 7.46 5.90 22.85
CA GLU A 107 8.61 5.35 23.58
C GLU A 107 9.38 6.46 24.33
N ILE A 108 10.06 6.09 25.42
CA ILE A 108 10.92 6.98 26.20
C ILE A 108 12.33 6.41 26.19
N TYR A 109 13.30 7.16 25.66
CA TYR A 109 14.71 6.79 25.64
C TYR A 109 15.58 7.90 26.22
N THR A 110 16.72 7.52 26.81
CA THR A 110 17.75 8.45 27.29
C THR A 110 18.89 8.47 26.28
N VAL A 111 19.25 9.65 25.79
CA VAL A 111 20.40 9.84 24.92
C VAL A 111 21.62 10.10 25.81
N PRO A 112 22.68 9.28 25.79
CA PRO A 112 23.92 9.55 26.52
C PRO A 112 24.63 10.79 25.95
N ASP A 113 25.31 11.55 26.81
CA ASP A 113 26.19 12.65 26.41
C ASP A 113 27.34 12.21 25.49
#